data_AF-A0A182EUM2-F1
#
_entry.id   AF-A0A182EUM2-F1
#
_cell.length_a   1.000
_cell.length_b   1.000
_cell.length_c   1.000
_cell.angle_alpha   90.00
_cell.angle_beta   90.00
_cell.angle_gamma   90.00
#
_symmetry.space_group_name_H-M   'P 1'
#
loop_
_entity.id
_entity.type
_entity.pdbx_description
1 polymer ?
#
loop_
_entity_poly.entity_id
_entity_poly.type
_entity_poly.pdbx_seq_one_letter_code
_entity_poly.pdbx_strand_id
1 'polypeptide(L)' 'MTLKACYAANARPDAMMKEHLVEMTGLSPRVIRVWFQNKRCKDKKRQIAMKHLQQKAETVSFFEKILIFC' A
#
# COMPACT_ATOMS: atom_id res chain seq x y z
N MET A 1 0.31 15.35 14.10
CA MET A 1 0.02 15.08 12.67
C MET A 1 0.78 13.81 12.25
N THR A 2 0.08 12.74 11.87
CA THR A 2 0.69 11.39 11.72
C THR A 2 1.29 11.14 10.34
N LEU A 3 2.35 10.32 10.25
CA LEU A 3 3.02 9.87 9.01
C LEU A 3 2.05 9.34 7.93
N LYS A 4 0.91 8.78 8.35
CA LYS A 4 -0.17 8.34 7.45
C LYS A 4 -0.79 9.49 6.64
N ALA A 5 -1.02 10.65 7.24
CA ALA A 5 -1.62 11.79 6.56
C ALA A 5 -0.66 12.37 5.51
N CYS A 6 0.64 12.45 5.84
CA CYS A 6 1.66 12.87 4.89
C CYS A 6 1.82 11.89 3.71
N TYR A 7 1.72 10.58 3.97
CA TYR A 7 1.75 9.57 2.90
C TYR A 7 0.55 9.66 1.95
N ALA A 8 -0.63 10.02 2.46
CA ALA A 8 -1.81 10.22 1.61
C ALA A 8 -1.65 11.42 0.67
N ALA A 9 -0.94 12.47 1.11
CA ALA A 9 -0.65 13.65 0.31
C ALA A 9 0.48 13.44 -0.70
N ASN A 10 1.55 12.71 -0.32
CA ASN A 10 2.66 12.39 -1.21
C ASN A 10 3.32 11.04 -0.84
N ALA A 11 3.12 10.02 -1.69
CA ALA A 11 3.70 8.68 -1.48
C ALA A 11 5.23 8.62 -1.67
N ARG A 12 5.82 9.66 -2.28
CA ARG A 12 7.26 9.88 -2.42
C ARG A 12 7.64 11.24 -1.81
N PRO A 13 7.89 11.30 -0.49
CA PRO A 13 8.34 12.54 0.13
C PRO A 13 9.74 12.89 -0.37
N ASP A 14 9.89 14.13 -0.83
CA ASP A 14 11.17 14.71 -1.26
C ASP A 14 12.11 14.95 -0.06
N ALA A 15 13.37 15.32 -0.31
CA ALA A 15 14.39 15.52 0.73
C ALA A 15 13.93 16.52 1.83
N MET A 16 13.44 17.69 1.43
CA MET A 16 12.87 18.69 2.35
C MET A 16 11.71 18.13 3.18
N MET A 17 10.83 17.35 2.57
CA MET A 17 9.66 16.81 3.25
C MET A 17 10.05 15.73 4.28
N LYS A 18 11.16 15.01 4.05
CA LYS A 18 11.72 14.12 5.07
C LYS A 18 12.29 14.89 6.25
N GLU A 19 13.02 15.98 6.03
CA GLU A 19 13.56 16.81 7.11
C GLU A 19 12.45 17.43 7.95
N HIS A 20 11.43 18.00 7.30
CA HIS A 20 10.27 18.53 8.00
C HIS A 20 9.52 17.45 8.79
N LEU A 21 9.45 16.22 8.28
CA LEU A 21 8.89 15.08 9.02
C LEU A 21 9.76 14.68 10.21
N VAL A 22 11.09 14.76 10.12
CA VAL A 22 12.00 14.50 11.26
C VAL A 22 11.73 15.53 12.36
N GLU A 23 11.66 16.82 12.02
CA GLU A 23 11.36 17.88 12.99
C GLU A 23 9.97 17.72 13.60
N MET A 24 8.94 17.52 12.78
CA MET A 24 7.55 17.45 13.25
C MET A 24 7.25 16.19 14.08
N THR A 25 7.93 15.08 13.80
CA THR A 25 7.66 13.80 14.49
C THR A 25 8.69 13.48 15.58
N GLY A 26 9.83 14.18 15.61
CA GLY A 26 10.96 13.86 16.48
C GLY A 26 11.59 12.49 16.21
N LEU A 27 11.22 11.83 15.10
CA LEU A 27 11.70 10.50 14.77
C LEU A 27 13.00 10.58 13.98
N SER A 28 13.92 9.66 14.25
CA SER A 28 15.16 9.54 13.50
C SER A 28 14.88 9.41 11.98
N PRO A 29 15.69 10.05 11.11
CA PRO A 29 15.59 9.92 9.66
C PRO A 29 15.55 8.45 9.17
N ARG A 30 16.19 7.54 9.91
CA ARG A 30 16.16 6.10 9.63
C ARG A 30 14.77 5.50 9.86
N VAL A 31 14.09 5.87 10.95
CA VAL A 31 12.73 5.38 11.27
C VAL A 31 11.74 5.84 10.22
N ILE A 32 11.81 7.11 9.82
CA ILE A 32 10.96 7.67 8.76
C ILE A 32 11.19 6.92 7.46
N ARG A 33 12.43 6.74 7.03
CA ARG A 33 12.78 5.97 5.83
C ARG A 33 12.27 4.53 5.86
N VAL A 34 12.48 3.81 6.97
CA VAL A 34 11.98 2.43 7.16
C VAL A 34 10.46 2.39 7.13
N TRP A 35 9.79 3.37 7.75
CA TRP A 35 8.34 3.46 7.75
C TRP A 35 7.80 3.62 6.32
N PHE A 36 8.36 4.55 5.52
CA PHE A 36 7.96 4.74 4.12
C PHE A 36 8.32 3.53 3.23
N GLN A 37 9.41 2.81 3.52
CA GLN A 37 9.71 1.54 2.83
C GLN A 37 8.69 0.46 3.18
N ASN A 38 8.44 0.23 4.46
CA ASN A 38 7.48 -0.78 4.94
C ASN A 38 6.07 -0.49 4.43
N LYS A 39 5.65 0.78 4.44
CA LYS A 39 4.35 1.20 3.94
C LYS A 39 4.20 0.93 2.44
N ARG A 40 5.20 1.25 1.62
CA ARG A 40 5.19 0.93 0.18
C ARG A 40 5.18 -0.56 -0.09
N CYS A 41 5.98 -1.35 0.63
CA CYS A 41 5.97 -2.81 0.50
C CYS A 41 4.60 -3.40 0.87
N LYS A 42 3.96 -2.87 1.93
CA LYS A 42 2.63 -3.31 2.35
C LYS A 42 1.55 -2.98 1.31
N ASP A 43 1.60 -1.79 0.72
CA ASP A 43 0.64 -1.41 -0.34
C ASP A 43 0.85 -2.25 -1.61
N LYS A 44 2.09 -2.53 -2.01
CA LYS A 44 2.39 -3.43 -3.14
C LYS A 44 1.87 -4.85 -2.89
N LYS A 45 2.11 -5.42 -1.70
CA LYS A 45 1.56 -6.73 -1.31
C LYS A 45 0.03 -6.74 -1.34
N ARG A 46 -0.62 -5.67 -0.86
CA ARG A 46 -2.09 -5.55 -0.88
C ARG A 46 -2.65 -5.54 -2.29
N GLN A 47 -2.03 -4.79 -3.22
CA GLN A 47 -2.46 -4.76 -4.62
C GLN A 47 -2.33 -6.13 -5.28
N ILE A 48 -1.22 -6.85 -5.04
CA ILE A 48 -1.02 -8.20 -5.57
C ILE A 48 -2.07 -9.16 -5.00
N ALA A 49 -2.31 -9.13 -3.69
CA ALA A 49 -3.32 -9.96 -3.05
C ALA A 49 -4.74 -9.69 -3.58
N MET A 50 -5.11 -8.42 -3.78
CA MET A 50 -6.39 -8.04 -4.38
C MET A 50 -6.53 -8.58 -5.81
N LYS A 51 -5.49 -8.46 -6.65
CA LYS A 51 -5.50 -9.02 -8.01
C LYS A 51 -5.70 -10.54 -8.01
N HIS A 52 -5.00 -11.27 -7.15
CA HIS A 52 -5.18 -12.72 -7.03
C HIS A 52 -6.58 -13.10 -6.56
N LEU A 53 -7.15 -12.35 -5.61
CA LEU A 53 -8.50 -12.59 -5.12
C LEU A 53 -9.54 -12.36 -6.22
N GLN A 54 -9.34 -11.31 -7.04
CA GLN A 54 -10.21 -10.96 -8.15
C GLN A 54 -10.15 -12.01 -9.27
N GLN A 55 -8.95 -12.47 -9.64
CA GLN A 55 -8.77 -13.58 -10.57
C GLN A 55 -9.44 -14.87 -10.07
N LYS A 56 -9.35 -15.17 -8.77
CA LYS A 56 -10.01 -16.34 -8.17
C LYS A 56 -11.53 -16.20 -8.18
N ALA A 57 -12.07 -15.01 -7.96
CA ALA A 57 -13.51 -14.77 -8.04
C ALA A 57 -14.03 -14.92 -9.48
N GLU A 58 -13.26 -14.45 -10.47
CA GLU A 58 -13.59 -14.59 -11.89
C GLU A 58 -13.58 -16.06 -12.33
N THR A 59 -12.58 -16.85 -11.91
CA THR A 59 -12.55 -18.28 -12.23
C THR A 59 -13.70 -19.04 -11.59
N VAL A 60 -14.03 -18.78 -10.31
CA VAL A 60 -15.18 -19.41 -9.64
C VAL A 60 -16.47 -19.05 -10.35
N SER A 61 -16.67 -17.76 -10.68
CA SER A 61 -17.86 -17.33 -11.43
C SER A 61 -17.97 -17.97 -12.81
N PHE A 62 -16.84 -18.20 -13.49
CA PHE A 62 -16.81 -18.90 -14.77
C PHE A 62 -17.21 -20.38 -14.64
N PHE A 63 -16.69 -21.09 -13.64
CA PHE A 63 -17.07 -22.48 -13.37
C PHE A 63 -18.54 -22.62 -12.97
N GLU A 64 -19.06 -21.71 -12.14
CA GLU A 64 -20.48 -21.68 -11.78
C GLU A 64 -21.36 -21.47 -13.03
N LYS A 65 -20.98 -20.56 -13.93
CA LYS A 65 -21.69 -20.37 -15.20
C LYS A 65 -21.65 -21.64 -16.04
N ILE A 66 -20.50 -22.29 -16.19
CA ILE A 66 -20.42 -23.56 -16.94
C ILE A 66 -21.35 -24.62 -16.34
N LEU A 67 -21.38 -24.74 -15.01
CA LEU A 67 -22.20 -25.75 -14.33
C LEU A 67 -23.71 -25.50 -14.46
N ILE A 68 -24.12 -24.25 -14.61
CA ILE A 68 -25.54 -23.87 -14.81
C ILE A 68 -26.00 -24.14 -16.26
N PHE A 69 -25.08 -24.05 -17.23
CA PHE A 69 -25.37 -24.22 -18.66
C PHE A 69 -25.16 -25.66 -19.17
N CYS A 70 -24.67 -26.57 -18.33
CA CYS A 70 -24.52 -28.00 -18.63
C CYS A 70 -25.60 -28.81 -17.91
#